data_AF-A0A2P1L4N8-F1
#
_entry.id   AF-A0A2P1L4N8-F1
#
_cell.length_a   1.000
_cell.length_b   1.000
_cell.length_c   1.000
_cell.angle_alpha   90.00
_cell.angle_beta   90.00
_cell.angle_gamma   90.00
#
_symmetry.space_group_name_H-M   'P 1'
#
loop_
_entity.id
_entity.type
_entity.pdbx_description
1 polymer ?
#
loop_
_entity_poly.entity_id
_entity_poly.type
_entity_poly.pdbx_seq_one_letter_code
_entity_poly.pdbx_strand_id
1 'polypeptide(L)'
;DPELNPRLRSAIFAARKENLPKDKIEAAIKSATGNISGENYEEIQYEGYGPSSTTLIVHALTNNRNRTASEVRYIFSRKGGNLGETGSVSYLFNHFGLIVYQKENIDFDDLFNYGIELEVLNIELKESYIITCKVKDFGKVRDAF
;
A
#
# COMPACT_ATOMS: atom_id res chain seq x y z
N ASP A 1 -13.99 6.54 11.83
CA ASP A 1 -14.04 5.38 12.73
C ASP A 1 -13.17 4.25 12.16
N PRO A 2 -12.14 3.77 12.87
CA PRO A 2 -11.32 2.62 12.46
C PRO A 2 -12.07 1.29 12.37
N GLU A 3 -13.20 1.14 13.06
CA GLU A 3 -14.03 -0.07 12.94
C GLU A 3 -14.68 -0.15 11.56
N LEU A 4 -15.11 1.00 11.02
CA LEU A 4 -15.78 1.11 9.72
C LEU A 4 -14.81 1.40 8.55
N ASN A 5 -13.52 1.63 8.81
CA ASN A 5 -12.52 1.94 7.79
C ASN A 5 -11.28 1.04 7.93
N PRO A 6 -11.20 -0.07 7.16
CA PRO A 6 -10.07 -1.01 7.21
C PRO A 6 -8.72 -0.38 6.86
N ARG A 7 -8.69 0.62 5.96
CA ARG A 7 -7.46 1.33 5.58
C ARG A 7 -6.93 2.17 6.75
N LEU A 8 -7.82 2.88 7.44
CA LEU A 8 -7.49 3.63 8.65
C LEU A 8 -7.03 2.69 9.78
N ARG A 9 -7.72 1.57 9.99
CA ARG A 9 -7.32 0.57 10.99
C ARG A 9 -5.90 0.07 10.75
N SER A 10 -5.57 -0.24 9.49
CA SER A 10 -4.25 -0.71 9.08
C SER A 10 -3.18 0.37 9.28
N ALA A 11 -3.48 1.62 8.95
CA ALA A 11 -2.57 2.75 9.17
C ALA A 11 -2.28 2.99 10.67
N ILE A 12 -3.31 2.91 11.52
CA ILE A 12 -3.15 3.01 12.98
C ILE A 12 -2.28 1.88 13.53
N PHE A 13 -2.51 0.64 13.06
CA PHE A 13 -1.71 -0.51 13.46
C PHE A 13 -0.23 -0.33 13.07
N ALA A 14 0.05 0.07 11.84
CA ALA A 14 1.40 0.34 11.37
C ALA A 14 2.08 1.47 12.16
N ALA A 15 1.36 2.56 12.44
CA ALA A 15 1.88 3.67 13.23
C ALA A 15 2.25 3.26 14.66
N ARG A 16 1.43 2.41 15.31
CA ARG A 16 1.73 1.87 16.65
C ARG A 16 2.94 0.95 16.65
N LYS A 17 3.11 0.15 15.59
CA LYS A 17 4.27 -0.74 15.44
C LYS A 17 5.59 0.05 15.37
N GLU A 18 5.56 1.25 14.80
CA GLU A 18 6.68 2.20 14.78
C GLU A 18 6.76 3.10 16.03
N ASN A 19 6.05 2.76 17.11
CA ASN A 19 6.01 3.51 18.37
C ASN A 19 5.52 4.97 18.26
N LEU A 20 4.65 5.28 17.29
CA LEU A 20 4.07 6.62 17.19
C LEU A 20 3.12 6.88 18.39
N PRO A 21 3.28 8.01 19.11
CA PRO A 21 2.41 8.35 20.23
C PRO A 21 0.93 8.45 19.86
N LYS A 22 0.06 8.00 20.77
CA LYS A 22 -1.40 7.91 20.55
C LYS A 22 -2.01 9.26 20.19
N ASP A 23 -1.58 10.32 20.87
CA ASP A 23 -1.99 11.71 20.65
C ASP A 23 -1.64 12.21 19.24
N LYS A 24 -0.50 11.79 18.66
CA LYS A 24 -0.13 12.12 17.28
C LYS A 24 -1.05 11.44 16.26
N ILE A 25 -1.38 10.18 16.49
CA ILE A 25 -2.33 9.42 15.65
C ILE A 25 -3.70 10.09 15.71
N GLU A 26 -4.20 10.39 16.91
CA GLU A 26 -5.49 11.06 17.09
C GLU A 26 -5.53 12.46 16.46
N ALA A 27 -4.44 13.23 16.57
CA ALA A 27 -4.32 14.53 15.94
C ALA A 27 -4.40 14.45 14.41
N ALA A 28 -3.71 13.47 13.80
CA ALA A 28 -3.76 13.24 12.35
C ALA A 28 -5.15 12.79 11.86
N ILE A 29 -5.86 11.97 12.65
CA ILE A 29 -7.24 11.58 12.33
C ILE A 29 -8.17 12.79 12.40
N LYS A 30 -8.04 13.61 13.47
CA LYS A 30 -8.86 14.81 13.67
C LYS A 30 -8.63 15.84 12.56
N SER A 31 -7.37 16.09 12.18
CA SER A 31 -7.04 17.05 11.11
C SER A 31 -7.66 16.63 9.78
N ALA A 32 -7.62 15.33 9.46
CA ALA A 32 -8.24 14.78 8.25
C ALA A 32 -9.77 14.88 8.25
N THR A 33 -10.45 14.66 9.39
CA THR A 33 -11.91 14.71 9.47
C THR A 33 -12.50 16.12 9.49
N GLY A 34 -11.71 17.13 9.87
CA GLY A 34 -12.21 18.49 10.10
C GLY A 34 -11.70 19.54 9.13
N ASN A 35 -10.85 19.20 8.14
CA ASN A 35 -10.15 20.17 7.28
C ASN A 35 -9.49 21.31 8.07
N ILE A 36 -9.10 21.05 9.32
CA ILE A 36 -8.72 22.08 10.30
C ILE A 36 -7.43 22.79 9.87
N SER A 37 -6.60 22.14 9.05
CA SER A 37 -5.33 22.66 8.54
C SER A 37 -5.40 23.23 7.12
N GLY A 38 -6.54 23.15 6.40
CA GLY A 38 -6.63 23.56 4.99
C GLY A 38 -5.75 22.74 4.03
N GLU A 39 -5.09 21.70 4.51
CA GLU A 39 -4.24 20.82 3.72
C GLU A 39 -5.07 19.67 3.14
N ASN A 40 -5.50 19.85 1.90
CA ASN A 40 -6.16 18.79 1.13
C ASN A 40 -5.09 17.86 0.56
N TYR A 41 -4.80 16.78 1.26
CA TYR A 41 -3.96 15.71 0.73
C TYR A 41 -4.73 14.88 -0.29
N GLU A 42 -4.11 14.64 -1.44
CA GLU A 42 -4.60 13.74 -2.48
C GLU A 42 -3.58 12.63 -2.78
N GLU A 43 -4.09 11.47 -3.14
CA GLU A 43 -3.29 10.36 -3.64
C GLU A 43 -3.08 10.52 -5.14
N ILE A 44 -1.82 10.48 -5.56
CA ILE A 44 -1.41 10.63 -6.95
C ILE A 44 -0.49 9.47 -7.31
N GLN A 45 -0.70 8.92 -8.49
CA GLN A 45 0.19 7.94 -9.09
C GLN A 45 0.99 8.59 -10.22
N TYR A 46 2.31 8.44 -10.16
CA TYR A 46 3.23 8.80 -11.22
C TYR A 46 3.79 7.53 -11.83
N GLU A 47 4.04 7.57 -13.14
CA GLU A 47 4.50 6.43 -13.91
C GLU A 47 5.72 6.84 -14.72
N GLY A 48 6.68 5.93 -14.91
CA GLY A 48 7.85 6.24 -15.71
C GLY A 48 8.86 5.10 -15.81
N TYR A 49 10.01 5.43 -16.35
CA TYR A 49 11.11 4.49 -16.58
C TYR A 49 12.37 5.00 -15.88
N GLY A 50 13.03 4.13 -15.12
CA GLY A 50 14.35 4.36 -14.54
C GLY A 50 15.48 3.95 -15.50
N PRO A 51 16.72 3.88 -14.98
CA PRO A 51 17.86 3.33 -15.69
C PRO A 51 17.55 1.97 -16.33
N SER A 52 18.13 1.75 -17.51
CA SER A 52 17.95 0.51 -18.28
C SER A 52 16.48 0.17 -18.56
N SER A 53 15.63 1.20 -18.69
CA SER A 53 14.19 1.08 -18.98
C SER A 53 13.39 0.31 -17.92
N THR A 54 13.87 0.29 -16.67
CA THR A 54 13.13 -0.33 -15.55
C THR A 54 11.81 0.42 -15.31
N THR A 55 10.67 -0.26 -15.35
CA THR A 55 9.36 0.37 -15.16
C THR A 55 9.09 0.67 -13.69
N LEU A 56 8.55 1.86 -13.41
CA LEU A 56 8.31 2.35 -12.06
C LEU A 56 6.92 2.97 -11.94
N ILE A 57 6.20 2.56 -10.89
CA ILE A 57 5.00 3.25 -10.39
C ILE A 57 5.38 3.90 -9.06
N VAL A 58 5.12 5.20 -8.93
CA VAL A 58 5.35 5.96 -7.70
C VAL A 58 4.00 6.44 -7.17
N HIS A 59 3.61 5.92 -6.01
CA HIS A 59 2.45 6.42 -5.26
C HIS A 59 2.90 7.55 -4.33
N ALA A 60 2.20 8.69 -4.39
CA ALA A 60 2.45 9.85 -3.55
C ALA A 60 1.17 10.29 -2.84
N LEU A 61 1.30 10.75 -1.60
CA LEU A 61 0.27 11.49 -0.89
C LEU A 61 0.76 12.94 -0.77
N THR A 62 0.05 13.90 -1.35
CA THR A 62 0.53 15.29 -1.44
C THR A 62 -0.59 16.30 -1.29
N ASN A 63 -0.29 17.45 -0.69
CA ASN A 63 -1.16 18.62 -0.67
C ASN A 63 -0.83 19.63 -1.80
N ASN A 64 0.11 19.29 -2.69
CA ASN A 64 0.49 20.13 -3.83
C ASN A 64 1.02 19.27 -4.99
N ARG A 65 0.12 18.95 -5.93
CA ARG A 65 0.43 18.18 -7.16
C ARG A 65 1.57 18.75 -7.97
N ASN A 66 1.62 20.07 -8.15
CA ASN A 66 2.61 20.73 -9.01
C ASN A 66 4.02 20.63 -8.43
N ARG A 67 4.16 20.81 -7.11
CA ARG A 67 5.42 20.62 -6.39
C ARG A 67 5.88 19.17 -6.52
N THR A 68 5.02 18.22 -6.16
CA THR A 68 5.38 16.79 -6.19
C THR A 68 5.71 16.31 -7.61
N ALA A 69 4.93 16.70 -8.63
CA ALA A 69 5.22 16.34 -10.01
C ALA A 69 6.58 16.87 -10.48
N SER A 70 6.94 18.10 -10.08
CA SER A 70 8.22 18.70 -10.42
C SER A 70 9.39 18.00 -9.73
N GLU A 71 9.25 17.68 -8.44
CA GLU A 71 10.25 16.93 -7.67
C GLU A 71 10.45 15.51 -8.23
N VAL A 72 9.36 14.78 -8.47
CA VAL A 72 9.42 13.42 -9.05
C VAL A 72 10.10 13.47 -10.41
N ARG A 73 9.68 14.38 -11.31
CA ARG A 73 10.31 14.54 -12.63
C ARG A 73 11.80 14.81 -12.51
N TYR A 74 12.19 15.72 -11.62
CA TYR A 74 13.59 16.03 -11.38
C TYR A 74 14.40 14.81 -10.90
N ILE A 75 13.86 13.99 -9.99
CA ILE A 75 14.50 12.76 -9.50
C ILE A 75 14.71 11.77 -10.65
N PHE A 76 13.68 11.51 -11.46
CA PHE A 76 13.80 10.65 -12.64
C PHE A 76 14.91 11.14 -13.57
N SER A 77 14.87 12.41 -13.99
CA SER A 77 15.86 12.98 -14.90
C SER A 77 17.28 12.91 -14.32
N ARG A 78 17.46 13.22 -13.03
CA ARG A 78 18.78 13.20 -12.40
C ARG A 78 19.34 11.79 -12.18
N LYS A 79 18.49 10.77 -12.18
CA LYS A 79 18.87 9.36 -12.02
C LYS A 79 18.90 8.60 -13.34
N GLY A 80 18.84 9.26 -14.49
CA GLY A 80 18.93 8.59 -15.80
C GLY A 80 17.64 7.88 -16.22
N GLY A 81 16.49 8.35 -15.72
CA GLY A 81 15.17 7.92 -16.12
C GLY A 81 14.31 9.07 -16.63
N ASN A 82 13.05 8.77 -16.93
CA ASN A 82 12.05 9.73 -17.37
C ASN A 82 10.69 9.45 -16.73
N LEU A 83 10.04 10.52 -16.26
CA LEU A 83 8.64 10.47 -15.88
C LEU A 83 7.80 10.37 -17.17
N GLY A 84 6.92 9.38 -17.22
CA GLY A 84 5.96 9.14 -18.29
C GLY A 84 4.59 9.73 -18.00
N GLU A 85 3.66 9.45 -18.91
CA GLU A 85 2.24 9.77 -18.76
C GLU A 85 1.51 8.70 -17.93
N THR A 86 0.34 9.05 -17.40
CA THR A 86 -0.55 8.09 -16.74
C THR A 86 -0.92 6.96 -17.70
N GLY A 87 -0.78 5.70 -17.26
CA GLY A 87 -1.01 4.52 -18.07
C GLY A 87 0.20 4.04 -18.90
N SER A 88 1.34 4.73 -18.85
CA SER A 88 2.54 4.36 -19.63
C SER A 88 3.18 3.04 -19.19
N VAL A 89 3.05 2.66 -17.92
CA VAL A 89 3.61 1.39 -17.40
C VAL A 89 2.61 0.58 -16.61
N SER A 90 1.48 1.15 -16.20
CA SER A 90 0.52 0.50 -15.29
C SER A 90 0.03 -0.87 -15.78
N TYR A 91 -0.06 -1.08 -17.10
CA TYR A 91 -0.47 -2.36 -17.69
C TYR A 91 0.52 -3.52 -17.44
N LEU A 92 1.76 -3.21 -17.02
CA LEU A 92 2.77 -4.20 -16.64
C LEU A 92 2.66 -4.65 -15.19
N PHE A 93 1.80 -4.00 -14.39
CA PHE A 93 1.66 -4.24 -12.96
C PHE A 93 0.27 -4.77 -12.63
N ASN A 94 0.22 -5.73 -11.71
CA ASN A 94 -1.02 -6.16 -11.08
C ASN A 94 -1.09 -5.55 -9.67
N HIS A 95 -2.24 -4.96 -9.33
CA HIS A 95 -2.51 -4.47 -7.99
C HIS A 95 -3.25 -5.56 -7.19
N PHE A 96 -2.58 -6.13 -6.21
CA PHE A 96 -3.10 -7.18 -5.34
C PHE A 96 -2.67 -6.97 -3.89
N GLY A 97 -3.39 -7.56 -2.95
CA GLY A 97 -2.98 -7.63 -1.56
C GLY A 97 -1.96 -8.73 -1.35
N LEU A 98 -0.90 -8.44 -0.58
CA LEU A 98 0.14 -9.40 -0.21
C LEU A 98 0.19 -9.51 1.32
N ILE A 99 -0.03 -10.71 1.85
CA ILE A 99 0.00 -10.99 3.29
C ILE A 99 1.09 -12.01 3.53
N VAL A 100 1.93 -11.77 4.54
CA VAL A 100 3.04 -12.64 4.90
C VAL A 100 2.84 -13.12 6.32
N TYR A 101 2.65 -14.43 6.48
CA TYR A 101 2.63 -15.08 7.79
C TYR A 101 3.93 -15.83 8.03
N GLN A 102 4.47 -15.67 9.24
CA GLN A 102 5.55 -16.54 9.69
C GLN A 102 5.02 -17.96 9.88
N LYS A 103 5.89 -18.96 9.73
CA LYS A 103 5.47 -20.36 9.82
C LYS A 103 5.18 -20.81 11.25
N GLU A 104 5.61 -20.04 12.25
CA GLU A 104 5.43 -20.45 13.63
C GLU A 104 3.94 -20.56 13.99
N ASN A 105 3.54 -21.77 14.39
CA ASN A 105 2.18 -22.11 14.82
C ASN A 105 1.09 -22.02 13.75
N ILE A 106 1.45 -22.09 12.46
CA ILE A 106 0.48 -22.17 11.36
C ILE A 106 0.67 -23.50 10.63
N ASP A 107 -0.38 -24.32 10.63
CA ASP A 107 -0.44 -25.52 9.80
C ASP A 107 -0.75 -25.15 8.34
N PHE A 108 -0.03 -25.78 7.40
CA PHE A 108 -0.18 -25.44 5.98
C PHE A 108 -1.51 -25.93 5.40
N ASP A 109 -2.00 -27.09 5.83
CA ASP A 109 -3.24 -27.65 5.28
C ASP A 109 -4.42 -26.78 5.72
N ASP A 110 -4.43 -26.32 6.97
CA ASP A 110 -5.40 -25.33 7.45
C ASP A 110 -5.31 -24.02 6.65
N LEU A 111 -4.11 -23.47 6.50
CA LEU A 111 -3.87 -22.24 5.72
C LEU A 111 -4.40 -22.36 4.28
N PHE A 112 -4.13 -23.50 3.64
CA PHE A 112 -4.53 -23.78 2.27
C PHE A 112 -6.05 -23.89 2.13
N ASN A 113 -6.70 -24.61 3.06
CA ASN A 113 -8.16 -24.77 3.08
C ASN A 113 -8.87 -23.41 3.24
N TYR A 114 -8.46 -22.60 4.22
CA TYR A 114 -8.99 -21.24 4.37
C TYR A 114 -8.72 -20.37 3.15
N GLY A 115 -7.54 -20.52 2.52
CA GLY A 115 -7.23 -19.82 1.28
C GLY A 115 -8.23 -20.09 0.16
N ILE A 116 -8.67 -21.35 0.01
CA ILE A 116 -9.72 -21.74 -0.93
C ILE A 116 -11.04 -21.07 -0.56
N GLU A 117 -11.47 -21.14 0.70
CA GLU A 117 -12.73 -20.53 1.17
C GLU A 117 -12.77 -19.00 0.97
N LEU A 118 -11.61 -18.36 1.08
CA LEU A 118 -11.46 -16.92 0.93
C LEU A 118 -11.20 -16.47 -0.51
N GLU A 119 -11.12 -17.41 -1.46
CA GLU A 119 -10.80 -17.16 -2.87
C GLU A 119 -9.48 -16.37 -3.04
N VAL A 120 -8.43 -16.73 -2.29
CA VAL A 120 -7.12 -16.11 -2.47
C VAL A 120 -6.55 -16.44 -3.85
N LEU A 121 -5.77 -15.54 -4.41
CA LEU A 121 -5.20 -15.67 -5.76
C LEU A 121 -4.01 -16.63 -5.79
N ASN A 122 -3.21 -16.66 -4.72
CA ASN A 122 -2.03 -17.53 -4.64
C ASN A 122 -1.61 -17.76 -3.18
N ILE A 123 -0.96 -18.89 -2.92
CA ILE A 123 -0.25 -19.19 -1.67
C ILE A 123 1.12 -19.76 -2.05
N GLU A 124 2.20 -19.10 -1.62
CA GLU A 124 3.58 -19.57 -1.82
C GLU A 124 4.18 -20.00 -0.49
N LEU A 125 4.85 -21.16 -0.52
CA LEU A 125 5.66 -21.67 0.57
C LEU A 125 7.14 -21.34 0.32
N LYS A 126 7.71 -20.39 1.06
CA LYS A 126 9.16 -20.09 1.06
C LYS A 126 9.71 -20.22 2.48
N GLU A 127 10.44 -19.22 2.97
CA GLU A 127 10.79 -19.09 4.40
C GLU A 127 9.57 -18.76 5.25
N SER A 128 8.61 -18.03 4.67
CA SER A 128 7.30 -17.69 5.21
C SER A 128 6.18 -18.17 4.28
N TYR A 129 4.94 -18.08 4.74
CA TYR A 129 3.76 -18.23 3.89
C TYR A 129 3.42 -16.87 3.27
N ILE A 130 3.35 -16.81 1.94
CA ILE A 130 3.02 -15.60 1.20
C ILE A 130 1.68 -15.81 0.50
N ILE A 131 0.69 -15.02 0.88
CA ILE A 131 -0.66 -15.10 0.32
C ILE A 131 -0.93 -13.86 -0.51
N THR A 132 -1.38 -14.09 -1.74
CA THR A 132 -1.79 -13.05 -2.67
C THR A 132 -3.31 -13.07 -2.80
N CYS A 133 -3.97 -11.93 -2.67
CA CYS A 133 -5.44 -11.82 -2.76
C CYS A 133 -5.87 -10.58 -3.54
N LYS A 134 -7.15 -10.48 -3.91
CA LYS A 134 -7.69 -9.23 -4.49
C LYS A 134 -7.60 -8.12 -3.44
N VAL A 135 -7.29 -6.90 -3.85
CA VAL A 135 -7.13 -5.75 -2.94
C VAL A 135 -8.36 -5.53 -2.05
N LYS A 136 -9.56 -5.70 -2.61
CA LYS A 136 -10.83 -5.57 -1.88
C LYS A 136 -11.00 -6.60 -0.76
N ASP A 137 -10.36 -7.75 -0.88
CA ASP A 137 -10.46 -8.87 0.06
C ASP A 137 -9.32 -8.87 1.08
N PHE A 138 -8.35 -7.96 0.96
CA PHE A 138 -7.15 -7.89 1.82
C PHE A 138 -7.47 -7.90 3.32
N GLY A 139 -8.42 -7.07 3.76
CA GLY A 139 -8.82 -7.02 5.17
C GLY A 139 -9.41 -8.35 5.66
N LYS A 140 -10.28 -8.96 4.84
CA LYS A 140 -10.90 -10.26 5.12
C LYS A 140 -9.85 -11.36 5.24
N VAL A 141 -8.90 -11.41 4.30
CA VAL A 141 -7.84 -12.44 4.27
C VAL A 141 -6.82 -12.25 5.38
N ARG A 142 -6.48 -11.00 5.73
CA ARG A 142 -5.57 -10.70 6.84
C ARG A 142 -6.18 -11.05 8.20
N ASP A 143 -7.46 -10.80 8.38
CA ASP A 143 -8.11 -10.98 9.68
C ASP A 143 -8.59 -12.44 9.89
N ALA A 144 -8.40 -13.32 8.90
CA ALA A 144 -8.83 -14.73 8.95
C ALA A 144 -7.83 -15.68 9.62
N PHE A 145 -6.57 -15.27 9.74
CA PHE A 145 -5.47 -16.07 10.30
C PHE A 145 -4.77 -15.30 11.42
#